data_AF-A0A820WFF2-F1
#
_entry.id   AF-A0A820WFF2-F1
#
_cell.length_a   1.000
_cell.length_b   1.000
_cell.length_c   1.000
_cell.angle_alpha   90.00
_cell.angle_beta   90.00
_cell.angle_gamma   90.00
#
_symmetry.space_group_name_H-M   'P 1'
#
loop_
_entity.id
_entity.type
_entity.pdbx_description
1 polymer ?
#
loop_
_entity_poly.entity_id
_entity_poly.type
_entity_poly.pdbx_seq_one_letter_code
_entity_poly.pdbx_strand_id
1 'polypeptide(L)'
;LAVEDLSHIFPLDQALFVRELITHVLKLKPKIVTVVGCLLDSAQKEQVLNMDGITNGILNVFEIADSFSTSIWRPIGEILGTFIGSAEPQSMMNISILKTIMDKVPVQNSKEVIAYIIEYAQQISVSGIDKSSKVLHK
;
A
#
# COMPACT_ATOMS: atom_id res chain seq x y z
N LEU A 1 -4.21 8.55 -28.45
CA LEU A 1 -5.40 8.35 -27.60
C LEU A 1 -5.19 9.20 -26.37
N ALA A 2 -5.89 10.34 -26.29
CA ALA A 2 -5.87 11.16 -25.09
C ALA A 2 -6.49 10.34 -23.97
N VAL A 3 -5.79 10.24 -22.84
CA VAL A 3 -6.38 9.70 -21.61
C VAL A 3 -7.43 10.72 -21.21
N GLU A 4 -8.69 10.44 -21.55
CA GLU A 4 -9.83 11.20 -21.03
C GLU A 4 -9.73 11.18 -19.51
N ASP A 5 -9.95 12.34 -18.91
CA ASP A 5 -9.84 12.58 -17.48
C ASP A 5 -10.73 11.59 -16.70
N LEU A 6 -10.13 10.50 -16.22
CA LEU A 6 -10.82 9.42 -15.49
C LEU A 6 -11.19 9.85 -14.06
N SER A 7 -10.91 11.09 -13.66
CA SER A 7 -11.29 11.64 -12.35
C SER A 7 -12.81 11.60 -12.11
N HIS A 8 -13.61 11.47 -13.17
CA HIS A 8 -15.07 11.35 -13.11
C HIS A 8 -15.58 9.91 -12.85
N ILE A 9 -14.73 8.89 -12.91
CA ILE A 9 -15.14 7.47 -12.93
C ILE A 9 -14.98 6.77 -11.58
N PHE A 10 -14.14 7.30 -10.67
CA PHE A 10 -14.01 6.77 -9.31
C PHE A 10 -14.98 7.45 -8.35
N PRO A 11 -15.55 6.73 -7.36
CA PRO A 11 -16.54 7.29 -6.46
C PRO A 11 -15.99 8.49 -5.71
N LEU A 12 -16.90 9.40 -5.35
CA LEU A 12 -16.71 10.66 -4.61
C LEU A 12 -15.93 10.54 -3.27
N ASP A 13 -15.41 9.37 -2.91
CA ASP A 13 -14.60 9.11 -1.72
C ASP A 13 -13.52 8.02 -1.99
N GLN A 14 -12.31 8.47 -2.36
CA GLN A 14 -11.15 7.60 -2.61
C GLN A 14 -10.74 6.79 -1.37
N ALA A 15 -10.94 7.34 -0.17
CA ALA A 15 -10.61 6.66 1.08
C ALA A 15 -11.53 5.46 1.31
N LEU A 16 -12.82 5.61 1.02
CA LEU A 16 -13.76 4.50 1.07
C LEU A 16 -13.39 3.39 0.08
N PHE A 17 -13.00 3.74 -1.15
CA PHE A 17 -12.54 2.75 -2.14
C PHE A 17 -11.33 1.95 -1.61
N VAL A 18 -10.31 2.63 -1.11
CA VAL A 18 -9.10 1.98 -0.57
C VAL A 18 -9.43 1.09 0.63
N ARG A 19 -10.28 1.57 1.55
CA ARG A 19 -10.77 0.77 2.69
C ARG A 19 -11.46 -0.50 2.23
N GLU A 20 -12.38 -0.41 1.27
CA GLU A 20 -13.13 -1.56 0.77
C GLU A 20 -12.21 -2.55 0.06
N LEU A 21 -11.28 -2.07 -0.79
CA LEU A 21 -10.28 -2.90 -1.43
C LEU A 21 -9.47 -3.72 -0.42
N ILE A 22 -8.90 -3.07 0.60
CA ILE A 22 -8.11 -3.73 1.64
C ILE A 22 -8.99 -4.73 2.40
N THR A 23 -10.18 -4.31 2.83
CA THR A 23 -11.11 -5.14 3.60
C THR A 23 -11.51 -6.41 2.85
N HIS A 24 -11.81 -6.29 1.56
CA HIS A 24 -12.17 -7.43 0.72
C HIS A 24 -11.00 -8.41 0.57
N VAL A 25 -9.78 -7.91 0.35
CA VAL A 25 -8.59 -8.77 0.23
C VAL A 25 -8.28 -9.48 1.54
N LEU A 26 -8.34 -8.78 2.67
CA LEU A 26 -8.13 -9.37 3.99
C LEU A 26 -9.13 -10.49 4.29
N LYS A 27 -10.40 -10.33 3.90
CA LYS A 27 -11.44 -11.34 4.12
C LYS A 27 -11.35 -12.53 3.18
N LEU A 28 -11.08 -12.30 1.89
CA LEU A 28 -11.22 -13.32 0.86
C LEU A 28 -9.91 -14.02 0.52
N LYS A 29 -8.80 -13.27 0.50
CA LYS A 29 -7.50 -13.76 0.02
C LYS A 29 -6.34 -13.12 0.78
N PRO A 30 -6.19 -13.37 2.09
CA PRO A 30 -5.12 -12.78 2.89
C PRO A 30 -3.71 -13.11 2.38
N LYS A 31 -3.54 -14.22 1.64
CA LYS A 31 -2.25 -14.64 1.07
C LYS A 31 -1.72 -13.75 -0.07
N ILE A 32 -2.53 -12.85 -0.62
CA ILE A 32 -2.13 -11.97 -1.73
C ILE A 32 -2.16 -10.49 -1.35
N VAL A 33 -2.15 -10.18 -0.05
CA VAL A 33 -2.33 -8.81 0.44
C VAL A 33 -1.25 -7.84 -0.07
N THR A 34 -0.05 -8.34 -0.37
CA THR A 34 1.05 -7.57 -0.99
C THR A 34 0.66 -6.95 -2.34
N VAL A 35 -0.18 -7.63 -3.14
CA VAL A 35 -0.66 -7.10 -4.44
C VAL A 35 -1.40 -5.79 -4.27
N VAL A 36 -2.07 -5.57 -3.13
CA VAL A 36 -2.74 -4.32 -2.82
C VAL A 36 -1.74 -3.16 -2.76
N GLY A 37 -0.57 -3.36 -2.14
CA GLY A 37 0.47 -2.33 -2.10
C GLY A 37 0.95 -1.93 -3.50
N CYS A 38 1.21 -2.90 -4.38
CA CYS A 38 1.57 -2.63 -5.78
C CYS A 38 0.45 -1.91 -6.56
N LEU A 39 -0.81 -2.28 -6.31
CA LEU A 39 -1.96 -1.68 -6.97
C LEU A 39 -2.15 -0.22 -6.53
N LEU A 40 -1.99 0.07 -5.24
CA LEU A 40 -2.05 1.43 -4.71
C LEU A 40 -0.92 2.30 -5.28
N ASP A 41 0.30 1.76 -5.40
CA ASP A 41 1.43 2.47 -6.02
C ASP A 41 1.15 2.76 -7.51
N SER A 42 0.66 1.77 -8.25
CA SER A 42 0.30 1.94 -9.65
C SER A 42 -0.83 2.98 -9.83
N ALA A 43 -1.89 2.89 -9.03
CA ALA A 43 -3.01 3.83 -9.07
C ALA A 43 -2.59 5.25 -8.67
N GLN A 44 -1.61 5.40 -7.77
CA GLN A 44 -1.05 6.68 -7.40
C GLN A 44 -0.21 7.29 -8.54
N LYS A 45 0.64 6.48 -9.19
CA LYS A 45 1.44 6.89 -10.35
C LYS A 45 0.58 7.35 -11.53
N GLU A 46 -0.51 6.63 -11.78
CA GLU A 46 -1.51 6.97 -12.80
C GLU A 46 -2.46 8.10 -12.35
N GLN A 47 -2.24 8.70 -11.18
CA GLN A 47 -3.05 9.80 -10.61
C GLN A 47 -4.54 9.46 -10.41
N VAL A 48 -4.87 8.16 -10.39
CA VAL A 48 -6.22 7.64 -10.09
C VAL A 48 -6.53 7.79 -8.61
N LEU A 49 -5.52 7.59 -7.75
CA LEU A 49 -5.61 7.80 -6.30
C LEU A 49 -4.60 8.86 -5.87
N ASN A 50 -5.03 9.76 -4.99
CA ASN A 50 -4.12 10.67 -4.30
C ASN A 50 -3.66 10.09 -2.95
N MET A 51 -2.59 10.66 -2.40
CA MET A 51 -1.99 10.18 -1.15
C MET A 51 -2.94 10.30 0.05
N ASP A 52 -3.81 11.31 0.08
CA ASP A 52 -4.78 11.51 1.16
C ASP A 52 -5.83 10.40 1.15
N GLY A 53 -6.34 10.03 -0.02
CA GLY A 53 -7.26 8.92 -0.23
C GLY A 53 -6.64 7.60 0.20
N ILE A 54 -5.38 7.35 -0.15
CA ILE A 54 -4.64 6.15 0.28
C ILE A 54 -4.47 6.14 1.81
N THR A 55 -3.99 7.25 2.38
CA THR A 55 -3.73 7.37 3.83
C THR A 55 -5.01 7.19 4.64
N ASN A 56 -6.04 7.98 4.32
CA ASN A 56 -7.32 7.92 5.02
C ASN A 56 -8.02 6.57 4.80
N GLY A 57 -7.88 5.97 3.61
CA GLY A 57 -8.43 4.64 3.36
C GLY A 57 -7.81 3.57 4.23
N ILE A 58 -6.48 3.60 4.42
CA ILE A 58 -5.78 2.69 5.34
C ILE A 58 -6.20 2.95 6.79
N LEU A 59 -6.30 4.22 7.21
CA LEU A 59 -6.76 4.58 8.55
C LEU A 59 -8.20 4.10 8.82
N ASN A 60 -9.09 4.17 7.82
CA ASN A 60 -10.45 3.67 7.94
C ASN A 60 -10.50 2.14 8.14
N VAL A 61 -9.46 1.38 7.73
CA VAL A 61 -9.35 -0.04 8.04
C VAL A 61 -9.09 -0.25 9.54
N PHE A 62 -8.35 0.65 10.19
CA PHE A 62 -8.06 0.55 11.62
C PHE A 62 -9.33 0.69 12.46
N GLU A 63 -10.26 1.54 12.03
CA GLU A 63 -11.57 1.73 12.69
C GLU A 63 -12.43 0.47 12.72
N ILE A 64 -12.19 -0.46 11.78
CA ILE A 64 -12.89 -1.75 11.71
C ILE A 64 -12.00 -2.94 12.03
N ALA A 65 -10.81 -2.72 12.61
CA ALA A 65 -9.85 -3.78 12.93
C ALA A 65 -10.46 -4.89 13.80
N ASP A 66 -11.29 -4.51 14.77
CA ASP A 66 -11.94 -5.45 15.70
C ASP A 66 -13.03 -6.30 15.03
N SER A 67 -13.46 -5.94 13.82
CA SER A 67 -14.44 -6.74 13.05
C SER A 67 -13.82 -7.95 12.34
N PHE A 68 -12.49 -8.05 12.31
CA PHE A 68 -11.78 -9.17 11.70
C PHE A 68 -11.56 -10.29 12.74
N SER A 69 -11.71 -11.54 12.30
CA SER A 69 -11.43 -12.71 13.14
C SER A 69 -9.94 -12.91 13.43
N THR A 70 -9.06 -12.18 12.75
CA THR A 70 -7.61 -12.27 12.83
C THR A 70 -6.99 -10.88 12.84
N SER A 71 -5.79 -10.75 13.44
CA SER A 71 -5.03 -9.51 13.43
C SER A 71 -4.81 -8.96 12.02
N ILE A 72 -5.02 -7.66 11.84
CA ILE A 72 -4.78 -6.94 10.59
C ILE A 72 -3.38 -6.32 10.51
N TRP A 73 -2.64 -6.25 11.62
CA TRP A 73 -1.43 -5.43 11.74
C TRP A 73 -0.28 -5.95 10.87
N ARG A 74 -0.06 -7.26 10.85
CA ARG A 74 0.84 -7.89 9.89
C ARG A 74 0.44 -7.55 8.43
N PRO A 75 -0.78 -7.87 7.96
CA PRO A 75 -1.20 -7.52 6.60
C PRO A 75 -1.05 -6.03 6.24
N ILE A 76 -1.33 -5.11 7.18
CA ILE A 76 -1.10 -3.68 6.99
C ILE A 76 0.39 -3.39 6.77
N GLY A 77 1.27 -4.00 7.55
CA GLY A 77 2.72 -3.89 7.36
C GLY A 77 3.16 -4.40 5.98
N GLU A 78 2.61 -5.52 5.51
CA GLU A 78 2.90 -6.08 4.18
C GLU A 78 2.45 -5.15 3.03
N ILE A 79 1.25 -4.57 3.13
CA ILE A 79 0.72 -3.58 2.17
C ILE A 79 1.64 -2.37 2.10
N LEU A 80 1.96 -1.78 3.26
CA LEU A 80 2.78 -0.58 3.36
C LEU A 80 4.20 -0.82 2.86
N GLY A 81 4.82 -1.92 3.29
CA GLY A 81 6.16 -2.32 2.84
C GLY A 81 6.20 -2.46 1.32
N THR A 82 5.20 -3.11 0.73
CA THR A 82 5.10 -3.25 -0.73
C THR A 82 4.89 -1.89 -1.41
N PHE A 83 3.95 -1.07 -0.92
CA PHE A 83 3.65 0.25 -1.46
C PHE A 83 4.88 1.18 -1.46
N ILE A 84 5.71 1.11 -0.41
CA ILE A 84 6.94 1.89 -0.30
C ILE A 84 8.07 1.28 -1.12
N GLY A 85 8.21 -0.05 -1.12
CA GLY A 85 9.24 -0.75 -1.89
C GLY A 85 9.05 -0.66 -3.41
N SER A 86 7.80 -0.51 -3.86
CA SER A 86 7.43 -0.29 -5.27
C SER A 86 7.67 1.15 -5.74
N ALA A 87 7.88 2.07 -4.80
CA ALA A 87 8.16 3.47 -5.11
C ALA A 87 9.54 3.59 -5.77
N GLU A 88 9.64 4.35 -6.86
CA GLU A 88 10.96 4.65 -7.44
C GLU A 88 11.83 5.38 -6.40
N PRO A 89 13.17 5.28 -6.45
CA PRO A 89 14.08 5.88 -5.47
C PRO A 89 13.90 7.40 -5.24
N GLN A 90 13.17 8.10 -6.12
CA GLN A 90 12.86 9.53 -6.01
C GLN A 90 11.49 9.84 -5.41
N SER A 91 10.63 8.84 -5.16
CA SER A 91 9.30 9.04 -4.57
C SER A 91 9.37 9.09 -3.04
N MET A 92 9.93 10.20 -2.51
CA MET A 92 9.82 10.54 -1.08
C MET A 92 8.36 10.69 -0.63
N MET A 93 7.44 10.86 -1.58
CA MET A 93 6.00 11.02 -1.34
C MET A 93 5.39 9.78 -0.68
N ASN A 94 5.82 8.57 -1.05
CA ASN A 94 5.28 7.32 -0.47
C ASN A 94 5.78 7.05 0.96
N ILE A 95 6.89 7.66 1.38
CA ILE A 95 7.41 7.56 2.75
C ILE A 95 6.65 8.50 3.69
N SER A 96 6.15 9.63 3.18
CA SER A 96 5.49 10.66 4.00
C SER A 96 4.26 10.14 4.76
N ILE A 97 3.54 9.16 4.21
CA ILE A 97 2.35 8.59 4.83
C ILE A 97 2.65 7.71 6.05
N LEU A 98 3.88 7.17 6.14
CA LEU A 98 4.27 6.27 7.22
C LEU A 98 4.07 6.94 8.58
N LYS A 99 4.46 8.20 8.71
CA LYS A 99 4.32 8.92 9.97
C LYS A 99 2.85 8.96 10.40
N THR A 100 1.98 9.44 9.51
CA THR A 100 0.54 9.57 9.77
C THR A 100 -0.10 8.23 10.13
N ILE A 101 0.26 7.16 9.43
CA ILE A 101 -0.28 5.82 9.70
C ILE A 101 0.27 5.27 11.01
N MET A 102 1.58 5.34 11.24
CA MET A 102 2.22 4.81 12.43
C MET A 102 1.79 5.52 13.71
N ASP A 103 1.48 6.83 13.64
CA ASP A 103 0.90 7.59 14.77
C ASP A 103 -0.48 7.04 15.21
N LYS A 104 -1.15 6.27 14.35
CA LYS A 104 -2.45 5.65 14.62
C LYS A 104 -2.36 4.16 14.93
N VAL A 105 -1.20 3.53 14.75
CA VAL A 105 -0.99 2.13 15.11
C VAL A 105 -0.90 2.00 16.63
N PRO A 106 -1.67 1.11 17.28
CA PRO A 106 -1.52 0.87 18.71
C PRO A 106 -0.09 0.43 19.06
N VAL A 107 0.48 0.97 20.13
CA VAL A 107 1.89 0.78 20.50
C VAL A 107 2.29 -0.69 20.56
N GLN A 108 1.40 -1.57 21.06
CA GLN A 108 1.64 -3.01 21.16
C GLN A 108 1.84 -3.69 19.79
N ASN A 109 1.30 -3.12 18.71
CA ASN A 109 1.39 -3.65 17.35
C ASN A 109 2.46 -2.94 16.51
N SER A 110 2.92 -1.76 16.94
CA SER A 110 3.88 -0.92 16.19
C SER A 110 5.13 -1.67 15.72
N LYS A 111 5.72 -2.51 16.60
CA LYS A 111 6.92 -3.30 16.28
C LYS A 111 6.66 -4.31 15.16
N GLU A 112 5.51 -4.98 15.21
CA GLU A 112 5.11 -5.94 14.18
C GLU A 112 4.93 -5.23 12.84
N VAL A 113 4.17 -4.14 12.81
CA VAL A 113 3.92 -3.36 11.58
C VAL A 113 5.23 -2.88 10.96
N ILE A 114 6.13 -2.30 11.75
CA ILE A 114 7.43 -1.80 11.27
C ILE A 114 8.28 -2.94 10.69
N ALA A 115 8.32 -4.10 11.36
CA ALA A 115 9.10 -5.24 10.88
C ALA A 115 8.66 -5.69 9.49
N TYR A 116 7.34 -5.81 9.27
CA TYR A 116 6.81 -6.20 7.97
C TYR A 116 6.95 -5.12 6.90
N ILE A 117 6.88 -3.83 7.27
CA ILE A 117 7.18 -2.74 6.32
C ILE A 117 8.60 -2.89 5.77
N ILE A 118 9.59 -3.09 6.66
CA ILE A 118 10.99 -3.22 6.27
C ILE A 118 11.19 -4.47 5.41
N GLU A 119 10.67 -5.61 5.85
CA GLU A 119 10.80 -6.89 5.14
C GLU A 119 10.29 -6.79 3.70
N TYR A 120 9.06 -6.31 3.52
CA TYR A 120 8.43 -6.26 2.20
C TYR A 120 8.95 -5.14 1.32
N ALA A 121 9.37 -4.00 1.89
CA ALA A 121 10.04 -2.96 1.12
C ALA A 121 11.35 -3.49 0.50
N GLN A 122 12.15 -4.23 1.28
CA GLN A 122 13.41 -4.81 0.81
C GLN A 122 13.19 -5.87 -0.28
N GLN A 123 12.23 -6.77 -0.10
CA GLN A 123 11.94 -7.82 -1.09
C GLN A 123 11.61 -7.25 -2.47
N ILE A 124 10.81 -6.17 -2.52
CA ILE A 124 10.44 -5.52 -3.76
C ILE A 124 11.63 -4.77 -4.38
N SER A 125 12.40 -4.01 -3.58
CA SER A 125 13.57 -3.30 -4.08
C SER A 125 14.63 -4.22 -4.69
N VAL A 126 14.88 -5.38 -4.07
CA VAL A 126 15.85 -6.37 -4.59
C VAL A 126 15.37 -7.00 -5.91
N SER A 127 14.06 -7.22 -6.07
CA SER A 127 13.50 -7.78 -7.31
C SER A 127 13.62 -6.86 -8.54
N GLY A 128 13.86 -5.56 -8.33
CA GLY A 128 14.11 -4.58 -9.39
C GLY A 128 15.55 -4.56 -9.91
N ILE A 129 16.54 -4.85 -9.05
CA ILE A 129 17.98 -4.81 -9.40
C ILE A 129 18.36 -5.97 -10.34
N ASP A 130 17.71 -7.13 -10.19
CA ASP A 130 18.03 -8.33 -10.96
C ASP A 130 17.48 -8.32 -12.40
N LYS A 131 16.51 -7.42 -12.70
CA LYS A 131 15.96 -7.27 -14.06
C LYS A 131 16.77 -6.33 -14.95
N SER A 132 17.42 -5.31 -14.39
CA SER A 132 18.28 -4.40 -15.16
C SER A 132 19.66 -4.99 -15.46
N SER A 133 20.11 -5.98 -14.67
CA SER A 133 21.46 -6.55 -14.80
C SER A 133 21.60 -7.57 -15.94
N LYS A 134 20.50 -7.97 -16.59
CA LYS A 134 20.51 -8.94 -17.71
C LYS A 134 20.44 -8.32 -19.12
N VAL A 135 20.44 -6.99 -19.25
CA VAL A 135 20.29 -6.31 -20.56
C VAL A 135 21.62 -5.78 -21.13
N LEU A 136 22.74 -5.87 -20.39
CA LEU A 136 24.03 -5.27 -20.80
C LEU A 136 25.07 -6.25 -21.37
N HIS A 137 24.70 -7.49 -21.69
CA HIS A 137 25.56 -8.40 -22.45
C HIS A 137 24.79 -9.09 -23.57
N LYS A 138 24.63 -8.40 -24.70
CA LYS A 138 24.58 -9.03 -26.03
C LYS A 138 24.98 -8.06 -27.12
#